data_AF-A0AAJ2IGD4-F1
#
_entry.id   AF-A0AAJ2IGD4-F1
#
_cell.length_a   1.000
_cell.length_b   1.000
_cell.length_c   1.000
_cell.angle_alpha   90.00
_cell.angle_beta   90.00
_cell.angle_gamma   90.00
#
_symmetry.space_group_name_H-M   'P 1'
#
loop_
_entity.id
_entity.type
_entity.pdbx_description
1 polymer ?
#
loop_
_entity_poly.entity_id
_entity_poly.type
_entity_poly.pdbx_seq_one_letter_code
_entity_poly.pdbx_strand_id
1 'polypeptide(L)'
;MNTDRRPHARSARTAARLGSRYPDGWEVTSEDVECILLRLPPDVTRVTASMRLALEAEFGGWELSRVRLYSDGTRKVLLKRRRPPRGSRGPDTADPTGDRSTGLTDNDPRSARAC
;
A
#
# COMPACT_ATOMS: atom_id res chain seq x y z
N MET A 1 25.81 -12.68 42.84
CA MET A 1 24.45 -12.90 42.28
C MET A 1 23.82 -11.55 42.00
N ASN A 2 23.02 -11.42 40.93
CA ASN A 2 21.86 -10.52 40.77
C ASN A 2 21.37 -10.57 39.32
N THR A 3 20.57 -11.58 39.00
CA THR A 3 19.99 -11.81 37.67
C THR A 3 18.59 -11.23 37.58
N ASP A 4 18.44 -9.90 37.58
CA ASP A 4 17.11 -9.29 37.55
C ASP A 4 16.60 -8.96 36.13
N ARG A 5 15.60 -9.75 35.74
CA ARG A 5 14.48 -9.45 34.82
C ARG A 5 14.73 -8.36 33.77
N ARG A 6 15.25 -8.78 32.61
CA ARG A 6 14.88 -8.15 31.32
C ARG A 6 13.64 -8.87 30.77
N PRO A 7 12.42 -8.32 30.91
CA PRO A 7 11.28 -8.83 30.15
C PRO A 7 11.51 -8.47 28.68
N HIS A 8 12.01 -9.44 27.90
CA HIS A 8 12.09 -9.33 26.44
C HIS A 8 10.66 -9.33 25.87
N ALA A 9 10.05 -8.14 25.85
CA ALA A 9 8.76 -7.93 25.23
C ALA A 9 8.85 -8.35 23.76
N ARG A 10 8.35 -9.56 23.47
CA ARG A 10 8.26 -10.13 22.11
C ARG A 10 7.71 -9.04 21.20
N SER A 11 8.39 -8.78 20.08
CA SER A 11 7.96 -7.75 19.12
C SER A 11 6.53 -8.04 18.65
N ALA A 12 5.59 -7.40 19.33
CA ALA A 12 4.17 -7.50 19.07
C ALA A 12 3.95 -6.66 17.81
N ARG A 13 4.19 -7.30 16.65
CA ARG A 13 4.08 -6.73 15.31
C ARG A 13 2.94 -5.72 15.31
N THR A 14 3.24 -4.45 15.09
CA THR A 14 2.26 -3.35 15.10
C THR A 14 1.40 -3.39 13.85
N ALA A 15 0.84 -4.56 13.55
CA ALA A 15 -0.25 -4.75 12.61
C ALA A 15 -1.34 -3.76 13.01
N ALA A 16 -1.64 -2.83 12.11
CA ALA A 16 -2.73 -1.91 12.28
C ALA A 16 -4.01 -2.72 12.46
N ARG A 17 -4.48 -2.88 13.70
CA ARG A 17 -5.72 -3.59 13.98
C ARG A 17 -6.87 -2.71 13.49
N LEU A 18 -7.31 -2.93 12.26
CA LEU A 18 -8.51 -2.31 11.70
C LEU A 18 -9.64 -2.48 12.72
N GLY A 19 -10.14 -1.36 13.26
CA GLY A 19 -11.00 -1.35 14.46
C GLY A 19 -10.45 -0.52 15.63
N SER A 20 -9.18 -0.09 15.60
CA SER A 20 -8.70 0.98 16.49
C SER A 20 -9.43 2.30 16.15
N ARG A 21 -10.56 2.58 16.81
CA ARG A 21 -11.33 3.81 16.60
C ARG A 21 -10.42 5.05 16.70
N TYR A 22 -10.65 5.97 15.78
CA TYR A 22 -10.00 7.28 15.78
C TYR A 22 -10.21 7.96 17.14
N PRO A 23 -9.21 8.71 17.65
CA PRO A 23 -9.42 9.60 18.79
C PRO A 23 -10.56 10.57 18.52
N ASP A 24 -11.22 11.03 19.58
CA ASP A 24 -12.26 12.04 19.42
C ASP A 24 -11.70 13.32 18.76
N GLY A 25 -12.50 13.90 17.87
CA GLY A 25 -12.17 14.97 16.94
C GLY A 25 -11.26 14.58 15.76
N TRP A 26 -10.90 13.30 15.56
CA TRP A 26 -10.06 12.82 14.44
C TRP A 26 -10.85 12.15 13.32
N GLU A 27 -12.12 12.51 13.14
CA GLU A 27 -12.92 12.04 12.01
C GLU A 27 -12.34 12.55 10.68
N VAL A 28 -12.47 11.71 9.65
CA VAL A 28 -11.96 11.97 8.29
C VAL A 28 -13.18 12.03 7.37
N THR A 29 -13.49 13.22 6.87
CA THR A 29 -14.72 13.50 6.12
C THR A 29 -14.59 13.31 4.60
N SER A 30 -13.37 13.11 4.09
CA SER A 30 -13.11 13.00 2.64
C SER A 30 -12.92 11.55 2.21
N GLU A 31 -13.71 11.10 1.22
CA GLU A 31 -13.64 9.73 0.71
C GLU A 31 -12.44 9.48 -0.22
N ASP A 32 -11.84 10.53 -0.77
CA ASP A 32 -10.67 10.49 -1.67
C ASP A 32 -9.34 10.23 -0.96
N VAL A 33 -9.33 10.07 0.37
CA VAL A 33 -8.13 9.76 1.14
C VAL A 33 -8.25 8.43 1.88
N GLU A 34 -7.13 7.70 1.88
CA GLU A 34 -6.90 6.57 2.77
C GLU A 34 -6.31 7.11 4.07
N CYS A 35 -6.74 6.57 5.21
CA CYS A 35 -6.25 6.99 6.52
C CYS A 35 -5.94 5.78 7.41
N ILE A 36 -4.73 5.73 7.97
CA ILE A 36 -4.28 4.67 8.88
C ILE A 36 -3.95 5.26 10.25
N LEU A 37 -4.45 4.61 11.30
CA LEU A 37 -4.17 4.96 12.69
C LEU A 37 -3.11 4.02 13.28
N LEU A 38 -1.88 4.51 13.42
CA LEU A 38 -0.80 3.81 14.10
C LEU A 38 -0.78 4.13 15.60
N ARG A 39 -0.39 3.15 16.42
CA ARG A 39 -0.07 3.34 17.85
C ARG A 39 1.41 3.05 18.07
N LEU A 40 2.16 4.05 18.51
CA LEU A 40 3.56 3.94 18.90
C LEU A 40 3.66 3.73 20.42
N PRO A 41 4.29 2.64 20.89
CA PRO A 41 4.65 2.41 22.30
C PRO A 41 5.54 3.53 22.88
N PRO A 42 5.66 3.66 24.22
CA PRO A 42 6.48 4.69 24.85
C PRO A 42 7.99 4.49 24.62
N ASP A 43 8.45 3.25 24.53
CA ASP A 43 9.85 2.84 24.28
C ASP A 43 10.39 3.30 22.90
N VAL A 44 9.51 3.54 21.92
CA VAL A 44 9.92 4.04 20.60
C VAL A 44 10.34 5.51 20.72
N THR A 45 11.65 5.77 20.68
CA THR A 45 12.19 7.13 20.77
C THR A 45 11.60 8.07 19.70
N ARG A 46 11.60 9.38 19.95
CA ARG A 46 11.15 10.38 18.96
C ARG A 46 11.93 10.27 17.65
N VAL A 47 13.24 10.01 17.70
CA VAL A 47 14.11 9.86 16.52
C VAL A 47 13.71 8.63 15.70
N THR A 48 13.57 7.47 16.36
CA THR A 48 13.15 6.21 15.71
C THR A 48 11.75 6.32 15.11
N ALA A 49 10.83 7.03 15.77
CA ALA A 49 9.51 7.32 15.24
C ALA A 49 9.59 8.22 13.99
N SER A 50 10.25 9.38 14.08
CA SER A 50 10.39 10.31 12.95
C SER A 50 11.02 9.66 11.72
N MET A 51 12.11 8.90 11.89
CA MET A 51 12.78 8.24 10.76
C MET A 51 11.86 7.24 10.04
N ARG A 52 11.10 6.43 10.78
CA ARG A 52 10.17 5.47 10.19
C ARG A 52 9.00 6.18 9.48
N LEU A 53 8.42 7.19 10.11
CA LEU A 53 7.30 7.94 9.53
C LEU A 53 7.72 8.74 8.28
N ALA A 54 8.97 9.22 8.22
CA ALA A 54 9.52 9.85 7.01
C ALA A 54 9.63 8.82 5.86
N LEU A 55 10.18 7.63 6.11
CA LEU A 55 10.28 6.59 5.07
C LEU A 55 8.91 6.17 4.51
N GLU A 56 7.89 6.06 5.37
CA GLU A 56 6.50 5.80 4.93
C GLU A 56 5.90 6.96 4.12
N ALA A 57 6.33 8.20 4.37
CA ALA A 57 5.93 9.37 3.57
C ALA A 57 6.60 9.37 2.18
N GLU A 58 7.94 9.31 2.14
CA GLU A 58 8.71 9.38 0.88
C GLU A 58 8.44 8.18 -0.05
N PHE A 59 8.33 6.97 0.49
CA PHE A 59 8.24 5.73 -0.30
C PHE A 59 6.86 5.04 -0.26
N GLY A 60 6.06 5.27 0.78
CA GLY A 60 4.70 4.74 0.91
C GLY A 60 3.59 5.72 0.47
N GLY A 61 3.93 7.01 0.30
CA GLY A 61 2.98 8.08 0.04
C GLY A 61 2.13 8.48 1.26
N TRP A 62 2.56 8.16 2.47
CA TRP A 62 1.81 8.38 3.71
C TRP A 62 2.19 9.68 4.41
N GLU A 63 1.44 10.75 4.15
CA GLU A 63 1.62 12.03 4.82
C GLU A 63 1.22 11.97 6.30
N LEU A 64 2.04 12.57 7.16
CA LEU A 64 1.74 12.74 8.58
C LEU A 64 0.62 13.75 8.79
N SER A 65 -0.57 13.29 9.19
CA SER A 65 -1.74 14.15 9.38
C SER A 65 -1.87 14.70 10.79
N ARG A 66 -1.84 13.84 11.82
CA ARG A 66 -2.03 14.24 13.24
C ARG A 66 -1.28 13.32 14.19
N VAL A 67 -0.86 13.86 15.33
CA VAL A 67 -0.23 13.11 16.44
C VAL A 67 -0.88 13.52 17.77
N ARG A 68 -1.19 12.55 18.63
CA ARG A 68 -1.60 12.78 20.03
C ARG A 68 -0.79 11.87 20.94
N LEU A 69 -0.01 12.47 21.83
CA LEU A 69 0.65 11.83 22.96
C LEU A 69 -0.37 11.64 24.09
N TYR A 70 -0.29 10.52 24.80
CA TYR A 70 -1.11 10.19 25.96
C TYR A 70 -0.24 10.12 27.22
N SER A 71 -0.86 10.17 28.40
CA SER A 71 -0.19 10.11 29.71
C SER A 71 0.53 8.77 29.98
N ASP A 72 0.17 7.69 29.28
CA ASP A 72 0.89 6.41 29.27
C ASP A 72 2.17 6.43 28.40
N GLY A 73 2.54 7.61 27.85
CA GLY A 73 3.66 7.80 26.93
C GLY A 73 3.42 7.27 25.51
N THR A 74 2.28 6.61 25.25
CA THR A 74 1.96 6.15 23.89
C THR A 74 1.53 7.30 23.01
N ARG A 75 1.79 7.16 21.71
CA ARG A 75 1.35 8.13 20.71
C ARG A 75 0.41 7.43 19.73
N LYS A 76 -0.76 8.02 19.50
CA LYS A 76 -1.53 7.72 18.27
C LYS A 76 -1.06 8.67 17.18
N VAL A 77 -0.92 8.13 15.97
CA VAL A 77 -0.47 8.84 14.77
C VAL A 77 -1.46 8.54 13.66
N LEU A 78 -2.02 9.58 13.05
CA LEU A 78 -2.86 9.50 11.85
C LEU A 78 -1.98 9.77 10.64
N LEU A 79 -1.87 8.79 9.76
CA LEU A 79 -1.30 8.94 8.42
C LEU A 79 -2.43 9.04 7.41
N LYS A 80 -2.27 9.90 6.40
CA LYS A 80 -3.20 10.06 5.27
C LYS A 80 -2.48 9.84 3.94
N ARG A 81 -3.18 9.32 2.94
CA ARG A 81 -2.68 9.20 1.56
C ARG A 81 -3.83 9.48 0.59
N ARG A 82 -3.58 10.22 -0.49
CA ARG A 82 -4.58 10.41 -1.55
C ARG A 82 -4.80 9.08 -2.27
N ARG A 83 -6.06 8.66 -2.44
CA ARG A 83 -6.40 7.50 -3.26
C ARG A 83 -6.02 7.77 -4.73
N PRO A 84 -5.49 6.78 -5.47
CA PRO A 84 -5.50 6.88 -6.92
C PRO A 84 -6.95 7.07 -7.38
N PRO A 85 -7.23 7.95 -8.36
CA PRO A 85 -8.59 8.15 -8.85
C PRO A 85 -9.13 6.83 -9.40
N ARG A 86 -10.42 6.55 -9.19
CA ARG A 86 -11.04 5.22 -9.42
C ARG A 86 -10.97 4.69 -10.86
N GLY A 87 -10.46 5.47 -11.81
CA GLY A 87 -10.19 5.09 -13.21
C GLY A 87 -8.71 5.03 -13.63
N SER A 88 -7.73 5.14 -12.71
CA SER A 88 -6.30 5.01 -13.06
C SER A 88 -5.74 3.59 -12.94
N ARG A 89 -6.59 2.58 -12.69
CA ARG A 89 -6.32 1.23 -13.17
C ARG A 89 -6.65 1.24 -14.67
N GLY A 90 -5.67 0.96 -15.52
CA GLY A 90 -5.79 1.18 -16.95
C GLY A 90 -6.88 0.32 -17.62
N PRO A 91 -7.26 0.65 -18.86
CA PRO A 91 -8.03 -0.25 -19.72
C PRO A 91 -7.12 -1.42 -20.14
N ASP A 92 -6.90 -2.34 -19.22
CA ASP A 92 -6.09 -3.54 -19.40
C ASP A 92 -6.71 -4.40 -20.51
N THR A 93 -6.03 -4.48 -21.67
CA THR A 93 -6.39 -5.26 -22.86
C THR A 93 -7.70 -4.85 -23.55
N ALA A 94 -7.66 -3.71 -24.23
CA ALA A 94 -8.34 -3.61 -25.53
C ALA A 94 -7.58 -4.48 -26.54
N ASP A 95 -8.07 -5.69 -26.82
CA ASP A 95 -7.51 -6.60 -27.81
C ASP A 95 -7.58 -5.97 -29.23
N PRO A 96 -6.45 -5.71 -29.91
CA PRO A 96 -6.46 -5.36 -31.31
C PRO A 96 -6.66 -6.65 -32.10
N THR A 97 -7.92 -7.10 -32.21
CA THR A 97 -8.33 -8.34 -32.86
C THR A 97 -7.56 -8.56 -34.15
N GLY A 98 -6.67 -9.56 -34.13
CA GLY A 98 -5.68 -9.80 -35.18
C GLY A 98 -6.35 -9.94 -36.54
N ASP A 99 -6.04 -9.03 -37.46
CA ASP A 99 -6.70 -8.95 -38.75
C ASP A 99 -6.58 -10.27 -39.52
N ARG A 100 -7.72 -10.76 -40.02
CA ARG A 100 -7.83 -12.09 -40.65
C ARG A 100 -7.51 -12.01 -42.14
N SER A 101 -6.41 -11.35 -42.50
CA SER A 101 -5.87 -11.30 -43.87
C SER A 101 -5.10 -12.58 -44.21
N THR A 102 -5.80 -13.71 -44.27
CA THR A 102 -5.28 -14.93 -44.92
C THR A 102 -5.35 -14.74 -46.43
N GLY A 103 -4.37 -14.00 -46.97
CA GLY A 103 -4.28 -13.66 -48.38
C GLY A 103 -4.13 -14.89 -49.27
N LEU A 104 -5.19 -15.19 -50.02
CA LEU A 104 -5.15 -15.79 -51.35
C LEU A 104 -3.96 -15.20 -52.14
N THR A 105 -3.06 -15.99 -52.73
CA THR A 105 -3.27 -16.59 -54.07
C THR A 105 -2.56 -17.94 -54.31
N ASP A 106 -3.28 -18.78 -55.05
CA ASP A 106 -2.83 -19.67 -56.15
C ASP A 106 -1.77 -20.78 -55.95
N ASN A 107 -2.09 -21.95 -56.51
CA ASN A 107 -1.18 -23.06 -56.79
C ASN A 107 -1.84 -24.04 -57.83
N ASP A 108 -1.87 -23.71 -59.13
CA ASP A 108 -2.47 -24.61 -60.17
C ASP A 108 -1.66 -25.91 -60.35
N PRO A 109 -2.31 -27.08 -60.26
CA PRO A 109 -1.61 -28.37 -60.25
C PRO A 109 -1.35 -28.91 -61.67
N ARG A 110 -0.38 -28.36 -62.40
CA ARG A 110 -0.08 -28.75 -63.81
C ARG A 110 1.37 -29.09 -64.18
N SER A 111 2.18 -29.60 -63.24
CA SER A 111 3.56 -30.06 -63.52
C SER A 111 3.86 -31.48 -63.03
N ALA A 112 2.91 -32.42 -63.20
CA ALA A 112 3.14 -33.84 -62.93
C ALA A 112 2.48 -34.73 -63.99
N ARG A 113 3.29 -35.59 -64.63
CA ARG A 113 2.94 -36.65 -65.61
C ARG A 113 2.51 -36.15 -67.01
N ALA A 114 2.88 -36.81 -68.10
CA ALA A 114 3.94 -37.82 -68.32
C ALA A 114 4.28 -37.92 -69.84
N CYS A 115 5.47 -38.42 -70.13
CA CYS A 115 5.82 -39.16 -71.34
C CYS A 115 6.36 -40.53 -70.90
#